data_AF-A0A415LYK4-F1
#
_entry.id   AF-A0A415LYK4-F1
#
_cell.length_a   1.000
_cell.length_b   1.000
_cell.length_c   1.000
_cell.angle_alpha   90.00
_cell.angle_beta   90.00
_cell.angle_gamma   90.00
#
_symmetry.space_group_name_H-M   'P 1'
#
loop_
_entity.id
_entity.type
_entity.pdbx_description
1 polymer ?
#
loop_
_entity_poly.entity_id
_entity_poly.type
_entity_poly.pdbx_seq_one_letter_code
_entity_poly.pdbx_strand_id
1 'polypeptide(L)' 'MEKEIERRSIINVLRNMDVGAIEVFPIIQKTSVTYTLNARLYKEKAEGMVWKTKSDVKNMQFIVTRIA' A
#
# COMPACT_ATOMS: atom_id res chain seq x y z
N MET A 1 14.94 11.43 16.78
CA MET A 1 13.88 12.13 16.03
C MET A 1 13.00 11.05 15.43
N GLU A 2 12.08 10.49 16.25
CA GLU A 2 11.03 9.63 15.72
C GLU A 2 10.24 10.52 14.77
N LYS A 3 10.43 10.33 13.46
CA LYS A 3 9.53 10.94 12.48
C LYS A 3 8.15 10.49 12.90
N GLU A 4 7.34 11.45 13.29
CA GLU A 4 5.92 11.30 13.50
C GLU A 4 5.37 10.71 12.20
N ILE A 5 5.29 9.37 12.16
CA ILE A 5 4.63 8.66 11.07
C ILE A 5 3.18 9.07 11.27
N GLU A 6 2.75 10.13 10.60
CA GLU A 6 1.34 10.43 10.41
C GLU A 6 0.68 9.09 10.11
N ARG A 7 -0.14 8.60 11.05
CA ARG A 7 -0.83 7.31 10.94
C ARG A 7 -1.94 7.45 9.90
N ARG A 8 -1.58 7.76 8.66
CA ARG A 8 -2.48 7.66 7.52
C ARG A 8 -2.92 6.21 7.47
N SER A 9 -4.23 6.00 7.59
CA SER A 9 -4.79 4.66 7.53
C SER A 9 -4.41 4.04 6.19
N ILE A 10 -3.71 2.90 6.21
CA ILE A 10 -3.21 2.20 5.00
C ILE A 10 -4.33 2.07 3.95
N ILE A 11 -5.55 1.78 4.39
CA ILE A 11 -6.71 1.64 3.49
C ILE A 11 -7.04 2.95 2.76
N ASN A 12 -6.95 4.09 3.43
CA ASN A 12 -7.24 5.39 2.82
C ASN A 12 -6.15 5.76 1.82
N VAL A 13 -4.89 5.42 2.11
CA VAL A 13 -3.79 5.63 1.16
C VAL A 13 -4.04 4.81 -0.10
N LEU A 14 -4.26 3.50 0.03
CA LEU A 14 -4.46 2.60 -1.11
C LEU A 14 -5.66 2.97 -2.00
N ARG A 15 -6.76 3.45 -1.40
CA ARG A 15 -7.99 3.87 -2.11
C ARG A 15 -7.80 5.12 -2.96
N ASN A 16 -6.97 6.05 -2.50
CA ASN A 16 -6.77 7.35 -3.15
C ASN A 16 -5.55 7.36 -4.07
N MET A 17 -4.95 6.20 -4.34
CA MET A 17 -3.85 6.08 -5.30
C MET A 17 -4.36 6.22 -6.73
N ASP A 18 -3.83 7.19 -7.46
CA ASP A 18 -4.01 7.30 -8.91
C ASP A 18 -3.33 6.12 -9.65
N VAL A 19 -3.83 5.76 -10.83
CA VAL A 19 -3.19 4.73 -11.67
C VAL A 19 -1.78 5.17 -12.04
N GLY A 20 -0.80 4.28 -11.83
CA GLY A 20 0.63 4.57 -11.98
C GLY A 20 1.31 5.14 -10.73
N ALA A 21 0.55 5.56 -9.71
CA ALA A 21 1.12 6.06 -8.46
C ALA A 21 1.88 4.96 -7.71
N ILE A 22 2.95 5.38 -7.02
CA ILE A 22 3.79 4.53 -6.19
C ILE A 22 3.72 5.05 -4.76
N GLU A 23 3.36 4.16 -3.85
CA GLU A 23 3.41 4.42 -2.41
C GLU A 23 4.43 3.50 -1.76
N VAL A 24 5.24 4.05 -0.85
CA VAL A 24 6.31 3.34 -0.17
C VAL A 24 6.02 3.27 1.33
N PHE A 25 5.82 2.05 1.83
CA PHE A 25 5.62 1.77 3.24
C PHE A 25 6.92 1.24 3.88
N PRO A 26 7.14 1.45 5.19
CA PRO A 26 8.16 0.71 5.92
C PRO A 26 7.93 -0.81 5.82
N ILE A 27 8.98 -1.60 5.66
CA ILE A 27 8.84 -3.06 5.48
C ILE A 27 8.16 -3.76 6.66
N ILE A 28 8.25 -3.19 7.87
CA ILE A 28 7.54 -3.68 9.06
C ILE A 28 6.01 -3.64 8.90
N GLN A 29 5.48 -2.80 8.00
CA GLN A 29 4.05 -2.70 7.70
C GLN A 29 3.60 -3.65 6.59
N LYS A 30 4.50 -4.43 5.98
CA LYS A 30 4.20 -5.36 4.88
C LYS A 30 2.97 -6.22 5.17
N THR A 31 2.88 -6.80 6.36
CA THR A 31 1.76 -7.67 6.75
C THR A 31 0.44 -6.90 6.75
N SER A 32 0.42 -5.69 7.33
CA SER A 32 -0.77 -4.84 7.39
C SER A 32 -1.21 -4.35 6.00
N VAL A 33 -0.26 -3.98 5.14
CA VAL A 33 -0.54 -3.57 3.75
C VAL A 33 -1.08 -4.75 2.94
N THR A 34 -0.44 -5.92 3.03
CA THR A 34 -0.87 -7.14 2.33
C THR A 34 -2.26 -7.58 2.78
N TYR A 35 -2.53 -7.57 4.09
CA TYR A 35 -3.84 -7.87 4.64
C TYR A 35 -4.90 -6.89 4.12
N THR A 36 -4.60 -5.59 4.09
CA THR A 36 -5.53 -4.58 3.57
C THR A 36 -5.85 -4.82 2.09
N LEU A 37 -4.82 -5.05 1.27
CA LEU A 37 -4.97 -5.37 -0.15
C LEU A 37 -5.81 -6.62 -0.37
N ASN A 38 -5.63 -7.67 0.44
CA ASN A 38 -6.28 -8.95 0.22
C ASN A 38 -7.68 -9.05 0.82
N ALA A 39 -7.92 -8.45 1.98
CA ALA A 39 -9.12 -8.67 2.77
C ALA A 39 -10.01 -7.43 2.96
N ARG A 40 -9.56 -6.23 2.58
CA ARG A 40 -10.27 -4.97 2.89
C ARG A 40 -10.60 -4.08 1.69
N LEU A 41 -10.18 -4.47 0.48
CA LEU A 41 -10.39 -3.70 -0.76
C LEU A 41 -11.19 -4.45 -1.83
N TYR A 42 -12.13 -5.30 -1.42
CA TYR A 42 -12.93 -6.11 -2.36
C TYR A 42 -13.81 -5.26 -3.28
N LYS A 43 -14.38 -4.17 -2.78
CA LYS A 43 -15.23 -3.26 -3.57
C LYS A 43 -14.40 -2.62 -4.68
N GLU A 44 -13.26 -2.05 -4.31
CA GLU A 44 -12.35 -1.39 -5.23
C GLU A 44 -11.85 -2.39 -6.29
N LYS A 45 -11.47 -3.61 -5.88
CA LYS A 45 -11.09 -4.67 -6.83
C LYS A 45 -12.20 -5.01 -7.82
N ALA A 46 -13.46 -5.07 -7.36
CA ALA A 46 -14.61 -5.29 -8.23
C ALA A 46 -14.85 -4.11 -9.19
N GLU A 47 -14.47 -2.90 -8.78
CA GLU A 47 -14.47 -1.67 -9.61
C GLU A 47 -13.26 -1.58 -10.56
N GLY A 48 -12.43 -2.62 -10.64
CA GLY A 48 -11.28 -2.71 -11.55
C GLY A 48 -9.95 -2.31 -10.91
N MET A 49 -9.94 -2.00 -9.61
CA MET A 49 -8.73 -1.58 -8.91
C MET A 49 -7.76 -2.75 -8.66
N VAL A 50 -6.55 -2.68 -9.25
CA VAL A 50 -5.42 -3.58 -9.04
C VAL A 50 -4.16 -2.84 -8.54
N TRP A 51 -3.47 -3.47 -7.58
CA TRP A 51 -2.16 -3.02 -7.09
C TRP A 51 -1.11 -4.11 -7.29
N LYS A 52 0.12 -3.70 -7.62
CA LYS A 52 1.32 -4.54 -7.62
C LYS A 52 2.17 -4.21 -6.39
N THR A 53 2.79 -5.21 -5.78
CA THR A 53 3.68 -4.99 -4.63
C THR A 53 5.09 -5.53 -4.88
N LYS A 54 6.07 -4.91 -4.23
CA LYS A 54 7.48 -5.34 -4.24
C LYS A 54 8.10 -5.08 -2.86
N SER A 55 8.78 -6.08 -2.30
CA SER A 55 9.61 -5.90 -1.09
C SER A 55 11.02 -5.49 -1.51
N ASP A 56 11.49 -4.35 -1.02
CA ASP A 56 12.90 -3.93 -1.11
C ASP A 56 13.53 -4.06 0.28
N VAL A 57 14.07 -5.25 0.55
CA VAL A 57 14.67 -5.59 1.84
C VAL A 57 15.93 -4.76 2.10
N LYS A 58 16.69 -4.41 1.06
CA LYS A 58 17.92 -3.63 1.19
C LYS A 58 17.64 -2.24 1.76
N ASN A 59 16.55 -1.62 1.32
CA ASN A 59 16.13 -0.30 1.79
C ASN A 59 15.07 -0.36 2.90
N MET A 60 14.72 -1.55 3.39
CA MET A 60 13.66 -1.76 4.40
C MET A 60 12.30 -1.16 3.99
N GLN A 61 11.93 -1.32 2.72
CA GLN A 61 10.73 -0.75 2.11
C GLN A 61 9.79 -1.82 1.55
N PHE A 62 8.49 -1.52 1.58
CA PHE A 62 7.43 -2.25 0.91
C PHE A 62 6.73 -1.30 -0.07
N ILE A 63 6.95 -1.54 -1.36
CA ILE A 63 6.52 -0.65 -2.43
C ILE A 63 5.21 -1.19 -3.00
N VAL A 64 4.22 -0.31 -3.15
CA VAL A 64 2.94 -0.59 -3.76
C VAL A 64 2.76 0.32 -4.97
N THR A 65 2.34 -0.23 -6.10
CA THR A 65 2.05 0.51 -7.33
C THR A 65 0.61 0.25 -7.75
N ARG A 66 -0.15 1.30 -8.02
CA ARG A 66 -1.49 1.19 -8.63
C ARG A 66 -1.35 0.88 -10.12
N ILE A 67 -1.90 -0.22 -10.61
CA ILE A 67 -1.70 -0.64 -12.02
C ILE A 67 -2.97 -0.63 -12.88
N ALA A 68 -4.14 -0.62 -12.25
CA ALA A 68 -5.46 -0.40 -12.85
C ALA A 68 -6.38 0.04 -11.73
#